data_AF-A0A674C6A4-F1
#
_entry.id   AF-A0A674C6A4-F1
#
_cell.length_a   1.000
_cell.length_b   1.000
_cell.length_c   1.000
_cell.angle_alpha   90.00
_cell.angle_beta   90.00
_cell.angle_gamma   90.00
#
_symmetry.space_group_name_H-M   'P 1'
#
loop_
_entity.id
_entity.type
_entity.pdbx_description
1 polymer ?
#
loop_
_entity_poly.entity_id
_entity_poly.type
_entity_poly.pdbx_seq_one_letter_code
_entity_poly.pdbx_strand_id
1 'polypeptide(L)'
;MYEMMCGRLPFCNQDHEKLFELILMEDIKFPCTLSSDAKSLLSRLLMKDPNKRHREAILYTPWQTIHTLASHTHPGQPNTPWPTGLQKALLTIHWKLLQFYLT
;
A
#
# COMPACT_ATOMS: atom_id res chain seq x y z
N MET A 1 3.35 -1.87 0.78
CA MET A 1 2.86 -1.06 -0.36
C MET A 1 3.20 -1.67 -1.73
N TYR A 2 4.48 -1.98 -2.01
CA TYR A 2 4.85 -2.63 -3.27
C TYR A 2 4.06 -3.92 -3.52
N GLU A 3 4.01 -4.81 -2.53
CA GLU A 3 3.27 -6.08 -2.62
C GLU A 3 1.77 -5.87 -2.87
N MET A 4 1.15 -4.86 -2.26
CA MET A 4 -0.26 -4.54 -2.50
C MET A 4 -0.52 -4.08 -3.94
N MET A 5 0.44 -3.40 -4.56
CA MET A 5 0.31 -2.88 -5.93
C MET A 5 0.78 -3.87 -7.00
N CYS A 6 1.77 -4.72 -6.68
CA CYS A 6 2.43 -5.61 -7.64
C CYS A 6 2.13 -7.10 -7.41
N GLY A 7 1.46 -7.46 -6.31
CA GLY A 7 1.10 -8.84 -5.95
C GLY A 7 2.27 -9.73 -5.52
N ARG A 8 3.47 -9.16 -5.36
CA ARG A 8 4.70 -9.87 -5.00
C ARG A 8 5.64 -8.99 -4.20
N LEU A 9 6.53 -9.58 -3.42
CA LEU A 9 7.60 -8.85 -2.72
C LEU A 9 8.62 -8.29 -3.72
N PRO A 10 9.22 -7.11 -3.45
CA PRO A 10 10.26 -6.54 -4.30
C PRO A 10 11.57 -7.35 -4.24
N PHE A 11 11.83 -8.05 -3.15
CA PHE A 11 12.96 -8.98 -2.95
C PHE A 11 12.45 -10.23 -2.24
N CYS A 12 12.90 -11.40 -2.67
CA CYS A 12 12.57 -12.68 -2.04
C CYS A 12 13.71 -13.66 -2.27
N ASN A 13 14.20 -14.30 -1.21
CA ASN A 13 15.17 -15.38 -1.26
C ASN A 13 14.97 -16.26 -0.02
N GLN A 14 15.23 -17.57 -0.14
CA GLN A 14 15.18 -18.49 1.00
C GLN A 14 16.39 -18.30 1.93
N ASP A 15 17.53 -17.89 1.37
CA ASP A 15 18.73 -17.56 2.10
C ASP A 15 18.64 -16.11 2.60
N HIS A 16 18.74 -15.95 3.91
CA HIS A 16 18.61 -14.66 4.58
C HIS A 16 19.76 -13.71 4.24
N GLU A 17 20.99 -14.22 4.08
CA GLU A 17 22.14 -13.37 3.75
C GLU A 17 21.99 -12.80 2.33
N LYS A 18 21.60 -13.65 1.38
CA LYS A 18 21.30 -13.22 0.01
C LYS A 18 20.11 -12.28 -0.05
N LEU A 19 19.09 -12.50 0.78
CA LEU A 19 17.95 -11.59 0.88
C LEU A 19 18.40 -10.18 1.31
N PHE A 20 19.27 -10.08 2.32
CA PHE A 20 19.82 -8.80 2.75
C PHE A 20 20.68 -8.15 1.67
N GLU A 21 21.51 -8.92 0.97
CA GLU A 21 22.29 -8.42 -0.16
C GLU A 21 21.38 -7.81 -1.24
N LEU A 22 20.31 -8.51 -1.63
CA LEU A 22 19.32 -7.99 -2.57
C LEU A 22 18.64 -6.71 -2.05
N ILE A 23 18.24 -6.71 -0.77
CA ILE A 23 17.62 -5.53 -0.15
C ILE A 23 18.56 -4.32 -0.12
N LEU A 24 19.88 -4.52 -0.03
CA LEU A 24 20.85 -3.43 0.03
C LEU A 24 21.31 -2.99 -1.37
N MET A 25 21.58 -3.93 -2.26
CA MET A 25 22.30 -3.68 -3.51
C MET A 25 21.41 -3.72 -4.75
N GLU A 26 20.40 -4.59 -4.79
CA GLU A 26 19.62 -4.81 -6.01
C GLU A 26 18.60 -3.67 -6.23
N ASP A 27 18.52 -3.21 -7.48
CA ASP A 27 17.51 -2.22 -7.89
C ASP A 27 16.11 -2.84 -7.99
N ILE A 28 15.12 -2.02 -7.65
CA ILE A 28 13.72 -2.46 -7.65
C ILE A 28 13.19 -2.52 -9.08
N LYS A 29 12.67 -3.69 -9.44
CA LYS A 29 12.07 -3.93 -10.76
C LYS A 29 10.57 -3.66 -10.70
N PHE A 30 10.05 -2.89 -11.64
CA PHE A 30 8.62 -2.58 -11.74
C PHE A 30 7.99 -3.26 -12.95
N PRO A 31 6.76 -3.80 -12.84
CA PRO A 31 6.04 -4.30 -14.00
C PRO A 31 5.64 -3.16 -14.95
N CYS A 32 5.55 -3.46 -16.24
CA CYS A 32 5.19 -2.48 -17.28
C CYS A 32 3.79 -1.88 -17.06
N THR A 33 2.89 -2.66 -16.47
CA THR A 33 1.50 -2.30 -16.16
C THR A 33 1.36 -1.30 -15.01
N LEU A 34 2.42 -1.07 -14.23
CA LEU A 34 2.37 -0.13 -13.11
C LEU A 34 2.47 1.32 -13.60
N SER A 35 1.55 2.18 -13.13
CA SER A 35 1.51 3.60 -13.49
C SER A 35 2.79 4.34 -13.08
N SER A 36 3.10 5.43 -13.78
CA SER A 36 4.24 6.31 -13.49
C SER A 36 4.22 6.80 -12.04
N ASP A 37 3.04 7.18 -11.55
CA ASP A 37 2.89 7.77 -10.23
C ASP A 37 3.11 6.73 -9.13
N ALA A 38 2.62 5.51 -9.33
CA ALA A 38 2.88 4.40 -8.42
C ALA A 38 4.37 4.00 -8.42
N LYS A 39 5.02 3.97 -9.58
CA LYS A 39 6.48 3.74 -9.69
C LYS A 39 7.26 4.82 -8.93
N SER A 40 6.91 6.09 -9.14
CA SER A 40 7.53 7.24 -8.46
C SER A 40 7.38 7.15 -6.95
N LEU A 41 6.17 6.87 -6.46
CA LEU A 41 5.89 6.69 -5.03
C LEU A 41 6.72 5.55 -4.43
N LEU A 42 6.66 4.35 -5.02
CA LEU A 42 7.38 3.18 -4.52
C LEU A 42 8.90 3.40 -4.55
N SER A 43 9.44 4.07 -5.57
CA SER A 43 10.88 4.38 -5.67
C SER A 43 11.33 5.31 -4.53
N ARG A 44 10.50 6.29 -4.16
CA ARG A 44 10.79 7.21 -3.04
C ARG A 44 10.69 6.53 -1.67
N LEU A 45 9.74 5.61 -1.51
CA LEU A 45 9.55 4.85 -0.27
C LEU A 45 10.65 3.82 -0.03
N LEU A 46 11.10 3.15 -1.09
CA LEU A 46 12.08 2.07 -1.03
C LEU A 46 13.50 2.54 -1.36
N MET A 47 13.77 3.84 -1.21
CA MET A 47 15.10 4.43 -1.39
C MET A 47 16.11 3.80 -0.44
N LYS A 48 17.26 3.36 -0.96
CA LYS A 48 18.32 2.72 -0.16
C LYS A 48 18.90 3.68 0.86
N ASP A 49 19.28 4.88 0.43
CA ASP A 49 19.76 5.95 1.30
C ASP A 49 18.64 6.47 2.22
N PRO A 50 18.75 6.28 3.54
CA PRO A 50 17.71 6.68 4.50
C PRO A 50 17.51 8.19 4.61
N ASN A 51 18.49 9.02 4.18
CA ASN A 51 18.39 10.48 4.17
C ASN A 51 17.63 11.00 2.94
N LYS A 52 17.65 10.23 1.83
CA LYS A 52 16.88 10.52 0.61
C LYS A 52 15.53 9.81 0.58
N ARG A 53 15.31 8.89 1.51
CA ARG A 53 14.05 8.15 1.67
C ARG A 53 12.96 9.10 2.16
N HIS A 54 11.97 9.33 1.31
CA HIS A 54 10.89 10.27 1.63
C HIS A 54 9.92 9.64 2.62
N ARG A 55 10.00 10.11 3.87
CA ARG A 55 9.08 9.70 4.95
C ARG A 55 7.74 10.41 4.85
N GLU A 56 7.72 11.63 4.29
CA GLU A 56 6.52 12.45 4.08
C GLU A 56 5.53 11.86 3.07
N ALA A 57 6.01 11.03 2.14
CA ALA A 57 5.11 10.31 1.23
C ALA A 57 4.13 9.40 1.99
N ILE A 58 4.50 8.91 3.18
CA ILE A 58 3.62 8.08 4.02
C ILE A 58 2.59 8.96 4.75
N LEU A 59 2.97 10.19 5.11
CA LEU A 59 2.11 11.15 5.82
C LEU A 59 1.05 11.77 4.90
N TYR A 60 1.35 11.92 3.60
CA TYR A 60 0.41 12.48 2.61
C TYR A 60 -0.33 11.43 1.76
N THR A 61 -0.06 10.13 1.94
CA THR A 61 -0.84 9.09 1.26
C THR A 61 -2.23 8.92 1.88
N PRO A 62 -3.29 8.63 1.08
CA PRO A 62 -4.69 8.68 1.50
C PRO A 62 -5.09 7.87 2.74
N TRP A 63 -4.29 6.89 3.18
CA TRP A 63 -4.66 6.05 4.32
C TRP A 63 -4.74 6.84 5.64
N GLN A 64 -3.94 7.90 5.83
CA GLN A 64 -4.11 8.82 6.97
C GLN A 64 -5.34 9.72 6.77
N THR A 65 -5.56 10.19 5.53
CA THR A 65 -6.74 10.98 5.15
C THR A 65 -8.05 10.20 5.31
N ILE A 66 -8.05 8.88 5.15
CA ILE A 66 -9.22 8.01 5.38
C ILE A 66 -9.69 8.08 6.83
N HIS A 67 -8.77 8.16 7.80
CA HIS A 67 -9.13 8.26 9.21
C HIS A 67 -9.56 9.68 9.62
N THR A 68 -9.00 10.73 8.99
CA THR A 68 -9.38 12.13 9.27
C THR A 68 -10.68 12.55 8.55
N LEU A 69 -10.96 12.06 7.35
CA LEU A 69 -12.22 12.32 6.63
C LEU A 69 -13.43 11.65 7.29
N ALA A 70 -13.22 10.55 8.01
CA ALA A 70 -14.25 9.89 8.81
C ALA A 70 -14.76 10.78 9.96
N SER A 71 -13.94 11.71 10.46
CA SER A 71 -14.30 12.61 11.57
C SER A 71 -15.14 13.83 11.16
N HIS A 72 -15.15 14.19 9.87
CA HIS A 72 -15.78 15.44 9.37
C HIS A 72 -16.94 15.22 8.38
N THR A 73 -17.39 14.00 8.17
CA THR A 73 -18.52 13.75 7.27
C THR A 73 -19.84 13.92 8.04
N HIS A 74 -20.55 15.04 7.78
CA HIS A 74 -21.96 15.20 8.14
C HIS A 74 -22.78 14.00 7.62
N PRO A 75 -23.79 13.53 8.36
CA PRO A 75 -24.60 12.39 7.96
C PRO A 75 -25.43 12.76 6.72
N GLY A 76 -25.10 12.25 5.54
CA GLY A 76 -26.02 12.38 4.39
C GLY A 76 -25.50 12.29 2.96
N GLN A 77 -24.21 12.12 2.67
CA GLN A 77 -23.75 11.98 1.27
C GLN A 77 -22.67 10.90 1.12
N PRO A 78 -22.91 9.80 0.37
CA PRO A 78 -21.92 8.77 0.12
C PRO A 78 -21.07 9.13 -1.12
N ASN A 79 -20.21 10.15 -0.99
CA ASN A 79 -19.25 10.49 -2.04
C ASN A 79 -17.96 9.73 -1.77
N THR A 80 -17.95 8.44 -2.11
CA THR A 80 -16.74 7.62 -2.04
C THR A 80 -16.02 7.59 -3.40
N PRO A 81 -14.70 7.79 -3.47
CA PRO A 81 -13.94 7.82 -4.72
C PRO A 81 -13.72 6.43 -5.36
N TRP A 82 -14.36 5.37 -4.88
CA TRP A 82 -14.14 4.01 -5.37
C TRP A 82 -15.37 3.50 -6.15
N PRO A 83 -15.19 2.79 -7.28
CA PRO A 83 -16.29 2.16 -7.97
C PRO A 83 -16.96 1.15 -7.04
N THR A 84 -18.30 1.14 -7.03
CA THR A 84 -19.17 0.47 -6.04
C THR A 84 -18.85 -1.04 -5.83
N GLY A 85 -18.21 -1.68 -6.82
CA GLY A 85 -17.74 -3.07 -6.71
C GLY A 85 -16.67 -3.29 -5.63
N LEU A 86 -15.75 -2.32 -5.44
CA LEU A 86 -14.70 -2.41 -4.42
C LEU A 86 -15.26 -2.22 -3.01
N GLN A 87 -16.29 -1.41 -2.84
CA GLN A 87 -16.95 -1.22 -1.55
C GLN A 87 -17.62 -2.50 -1.06
N LYS A 88 -18.32 -3.19 -1.96
CA LYS A 88 -18.93 -4.48 -1.64
C LYS A 88 -17.86 -5.53 -1.31
N ALA A 89 -16.74 -5.55 -2.03
CA ALA A 89 -15.65 -6.47 -1.74
C ALA A 89 -15.02 -6.22 -0.36
N LEU A 90 -14.72 -4.96 -0.02
CA LEU A 90 -14.13 -4.60 1.26
C LEU A 90 -15.08 -4.83 2.45
N LEU A 91 -16.37 -4.50 2.31
CA LEU A 91 -17.39 -4.82 3.31
C LEU A 91 -17.54 -6.34 3.49
N THR A 92 -17.47 -7.12 2.40
CA THR A 92 -17.54 -8.59 2.47
C THR A 92 -16.31 -9.17 3.18
N ILE A 93 -15.12 -8.64 2.91
CA ILE A 93 -13.88 -9.08 3.57
C ILE A 93 -13.90 -8.69 5.05
N HIS A 94 -14.30 -7.46 5.38
CA HIS A 94 -14.40 -6.99 6.76
C HIS A 94 -15.42 -7.80 7.58
N TRP A 95 -16.58 -8.12 7.01
CA TRP A 95 -17.59 -8.94 7.68
C TRP A 95 -17.14 -10.39 7.87
N LYS A 96 -16.44 -10.98 6.88
CA LYS A 96 -15.86 -12.32 7.00
C LYS A 96 -14.77 -12.39 8.07
N LEU A 97 -13.95 -11.34 8.21
CA LEU A 97 -12.94 -11.26 9.27
C LEU A 97 -13.56 -11.07 10.65
N LEU A 98 -14.64 -10.29 10.76
CA LEU A 98 -15.40 -10.14 12.01
C LEU A 98 -16.09 -11.45 12.43
N GLN A 99 -16.63 -12.23 11.50
CA GLN A 99 -17.18 -13.56 11.78
C GLN A 99 -16.12 -14.54 12.28
N PHE A 100 -14.90 -14.48 11.71
CA PHE A 100 -13.78 -15.32 12.13
C PHE A 100 -13.23 -14.94 13.52
N TYR A 101 -13.37 -13.67 13.92
CA TYR A 101 -12.90 -13.19 15.23
C TYR A 101 -13.90 -13.43 16.36
N LEU A 102 -15.17 -13.72 16.04
CA LEU A 102 -16.25 -13.96 17.01
C LEU A 102 -16.59 -15.45 17.18
N THR A 103 -15.73 -16.36 16.71
CA THR A 103 -15.80 -17.82 16.93
C THR A 103 -14.48 -18.28 17.52
#